data_AF-A0A174I2M4-F1
#
_entry.id   AF-A0A174I2M4-F1
#
_cell.length_a   1.000
_cell.length_b   1.000
_cell.length_c   1.000
_cell.angle_alpha   90.00
_cell.angle_beta   90.00
_cell.angle_gamma   90.00
#
_symmetry.space_group_name_H-M   'P 1'
#
loop_
_entity.id
_entity.type
_entity.pdbx_description
1 polymer ?
#
loop_
_entity_poly.entity_id
_entity_poly.type
_entity_poly.pdbx_seq_one_letter_code
_entity_poly.pdbx_strand_id
1 'polypeptide(L)'
;MGLHSITGEQAKHLWIAYEPVWAIGVNGIPADSGYVAERHAGIRRILCARFGEEQGSRIPILYGGSVNSQNAQELIQLPDVDGLFIGRSAWDASQFNRIIRQVMPLYMNK
;
A
#
# COMPACT_ATOMS: atom_id res chain seq x y z
N MET A 1 -12.33 16.48 -6.02
CA MET A 1 -11.77 15.12 -5.90
C MET A 1 -10.25 15.21 -5.77
N GLY A 2 -9.62 14.37 -4.94
CA GLY A 2 -8.25 14.58 -4.42
C GLY A 2 -7.13 14.78 -5.46
N LEU A 3 -7.27 14.24 -6.67
CA LEU A 3 -6.25 14.30 -7.73
C LEU A 3 -6.67 15.18 -8.93
N HIS A 4 -7.64 16.07 -8.77
CA HIS A 4 -8.20 16.83 -9.90
C HIS A 4 -7.17 17.73 -10.61
N SER A 5 -6.26 18.36 -9.88
CA SER A 5 -5.22 19.26 -10.41
C SER A 5 -3.94 18.57 -10.86
N ILE A 6 -3.81 17.26 -10.64
CA ILE A 6 -2.61 16.50 -11.02
C ILE A 6 -2.67 16.19 -12.53
N THR A 7 -1.65 16.61 -13.26
CA THR A 7 -1.51 16.29 -14.69
C THR A 7 -1.02 14.86 -14.88
N GLY A 8 -1.15 14.32 -16.11
CA GLY A 8 -0.55 13.04 -16.45
C GLY A 8 0.96 13.05 -16.21
N GLU A 9 1.68 14.11 -16.58
CA GLU A 9 3.13 14.16 -16.34
C GLU A 9 3.48 14.07 -14.85
N GLN A 10 2.75 14.80 -14.00
CA GLN A 10 2.95 14.78 -12.55
C GLN A 10 2.59 13.42 -11.93
N ALA A 11 1.65 12.68 -12.51
CA ALA A 11 1.24 11.37 -12.01
C ALA A 11 2.38 10.33 -12.07
N LYS A 12 3.42 10.53 -12.90
CA LYS A 12 4.64 9.69 -12.89
C LYS A 12 5.43 9.78 -11.59
N HIS A 13 5.21 10.84 -10.81
CA HIS A 13 5.85 11.08 -9.52
C HIS A 13 4.89 10.89 -8.34
N LEU A 14 3.70 10.33 -8.58
CA LEU A 14 2.68 10.12 -7.57
C LEU A 14 2.75 8.70 -7.03
N TRP A 15 2.78 8.59 -5.70
CA TRP A 15 2.56 7.35 -4.97
C TRP A 15 1.33 7.55 -4.07
N ILE A 16 0.54 6.50 -3.89
CA ILE A 16 -0.64 6.51 -3.01
C ILE A 16 -0.32 5.67 -1.77
N ALA A 17 -0.60 6.20 -0.59
CA ALA A 17 -0.65 5.40 0.64
C ALA A 17 -2.12 5.32 1.09
N TYR A 18 -2.66 4.11 1.17
CA TYR A 18 -4.00 3.86 1.69
C TYR A 18 -3.94 3.52 3.17
N GLU A 19 -4.51 4.41 4.00
CA GLU A 19 -4.55 4.28 5.44
C GLU A 19 -6.01 4.22 5.94
N PRO A 20 -6.54 3.04 6.29
CA PRO A 20 -7.82 2.96 6.99
C PRO A 20 -7.66 3.57 8.39
N VAL A 21 -8.38 4.66 8.68
CA VAL A 21 -8.22 5.45 9.92
C VAL A 21 -8.37 4.63 11.21
N TRP A 22 -9.22 3.60 11.18
CA TRP A 22 -9.41 2.69 12.32
C TRP A 22 -8.27 1.67 12.49
N ALA A 23 -7.45 1.48 11.46
CA ALA A 23 -6.34 0.53 11.44
C ALA A 23 -4.99 1.19 11.77
N ILE A 24 -4.95 2.49 12.06
CA ILE A 24 -3.73 3.24 12.39
C ILE A 24 -3.69 3.64 13.88
N GLY A 25 -2.52 4.07 14.36
CA GLY A 25 -2.34 4.55 15.74
C GLY A 25 -2.30 3.43 16.78
N VAL A 26 -2.17 3.80 18.06
CA VAL A 26 -1.83 2.85 19.15
C VAL A 26 -2.85 1.71 19.28
N ASN A 27 -4.12 2.03 19.08
CA ASN A 27 -5.27 1.12 19.16
C ASN A 27 -5.72 0.60 17.78
N GLY A 28 -4.92 0.83 16.73
CA GLY A 28 -5.25 0.40 15.38
C GLY A 28 -5.35 -1.12 15.29
N ILE A 29 -6.46 -1.60 14.75
CA ILE A 29 -6.69 -3.03 14.50
C ILE A 29 -6.28 -3.32 13.05
N PRO A 30 -5.48 -4.35 12.78
CA PRO A 30 -5.14 -4.73 11.42
C PRO A 30 -6.40 -4.96 10.58
N ALA A 31 -6.44 -4.40 9.37
CA ALA A 31 -7.48 -4.73 8.43
C ALA A 31 -7.29 -6.15 7.88
N ASP A 32 -8.42 -6.81 7.63
CA ASP A 32 -8.46 -8.10 6.95
C ASP A 32 -7.91 -7.97 5.52
N SER A 33 -7.22 -9.01 5.04
CA SER A 33 -6.58 -9.00 3.72
C SER A 33 -7.59 -8.88 2.57
N GLY A 34 -8.79 -9.45 2.72
CA GLY A 34 -9.90 -9.27 1.77
C GLY A 34 -10.37 -7.82 1.70
N TYR A 35 -10.47 -7.14 2.84
CA TYR A 35 -10.76 -5.70 2.87
C TYR A 35 -9.67 -4.89 2.16
N VAL A 36 -8.39 -5.17 2.44
CA VAL A 36 -7.27 -4.46 1.81
C VAL A 36 -7.28 -4.65 0.30
N ALA A 37 -7.46 -5.89 -0.18
CA ALA A 37 -7.53 -6.19 -1.60
C ALA A 37 -8.69 -5.46 -2.30
N GLU A 38 -9.88 -5.45 -1.70
CA GLU A 38 -11.05 -4.76 -2.26
C GLU A 38 -10.79 -3.25 -2.41
N ARG A 39 -10.22 -2.62 -1.37
CA ARG A 39 -9.94 -1.17 -1.37
C ARG A 39 -8.84 -0.80 -2.35
N HIS A 40 -7.75 -1.57 -2.40
CA HIS A 40 -6.65 -1.34 -3.34
C HIS A 40 -7.10 -1.49 -4.80
N ALA A 41 -7.90 -2.52 -5.11
CA ALA A 41 -8.48 -2.68 -6.44
C ALA A 41 -9.42 -1.51 -6.81
N GLY A 42 -10.18 -0.99 -5.83
CA GLY A 42 -10.98 0.22 -6.01
C GLY A 42 -10.14 1.46 -6.34
N ILE A 43 -9.04 1.67 -5.62
CA ILE A 43 -8.10 2.76 -5.87
C ILE A 43 -7.47 2.62 -7.27
N ARG A 44 -7.02 1.41 -7.65
CA ARG A 44 -6.47 1.12 -8.97
C ARG A 44 -7.44 1.54 -10.08
N ARG A 45 -8.71 1.14 -9.98
CA ARG A 45 -9.75 1.53 -10.96
C ARG A 45 -9.91 3.04 -11.08
N ILE A 46 -9.87 3.77 -9.96
CA ILE A 46 -9.96 5.24 -9.96
C ILE A 46 -8.73 5.87 -10.64
N LEU A 47 -7.54 5.34 -10.40
CA LEU A 47 -6.30 5.83 -11.02
C LEU A 47 -6.29 5.58 -12.53
N CYS A 48 -6.67 4.38 -12.98
CA CYS A 48 -6.82 4.06 -14.40
C CYS A 48 -7.87 4.95 -15.08
N ALA A 49 -9.03 5.17 -14.44
CA ALA A 49 -10.05 6.07 -14.98
C ALA A 49 -9.57 7.52 -15.09
N ARG A 50 -8.68 7.97 -14.19
CA ARG A 50 -8.20 9.36 -14.13
C ARG A 50 -7.01 9.65 -15.05
N PHE A 51 -6.12 8.68 -15.22
CA PHE A 51 -4.83 8.86 -15.91
C PHE A 51 -4.65 7.94 -17.12
N GLY A 52 -5.63 7.08 -17.43
CA GLY A 52 -5.55 6.05 -18.46
C GLY A 52 -4.94 4.74 -17.93
N GLU A 53 -5.22 3.63 -18.61
CA GLU A 53 -4.82 2.29 -18.15
C GLU A 53 -3.30 2.14 -17.99
N GLU A 54 -2.51 2.62 -18.96
CA GLU A 54 -1.05 2.48 -18.89
C GLU A 54 -0.45 3.23 -17.70
N GLN A 55 -0.84 4.48 -17.49
CA GLN A 55 -0.29 5.29 -16.42
C GLN A 55 -0.89 4.94 -15.06
N GLY A 56 -2.20 4.77 -15.00
CA GLY A 56 -2.93 4.46 -13.77
C GLY A 56 -2.51 3.13 -13.16
N SER A 57 -2.16 2.12 -13.97
CA SER A 57 -1.66 0.82 -13.50
C SER A 57 -0.25 0.87 -12.92
N ARG A 58 0.57 1.88 -13.28
CA ARG A 58 1.95 2.03 -12.81
C ARG A 58 2.11 2.86 -11.54
N ILE A 59 1.08 3.58 -11.12
CA ILE A 59 1.11 4.40 -9.90
C ILE A 59 1.16 3.46 -8.67
N PRO A 60 2.20 3.49 -7.82
CA PRO A 60 2.29 2.60 -6.68
C PRO A 60 1.21 2.89 -5.63
N ILE A 61 0.57 1.84 -5.12
CA ILE A 61 -0.41 1.89 -4.03
C ILE A 61 0.14 1.11 -2.84
N LEU A 62 0.60 1.85 -1.83
CA LEU A 62 1.10 1.31 -0.57
C LEU A 62 -0.04 1.12 0.43
N TYR A 63 0.01 0.02 1.20
CA TYR A 63 -0.89 -0.16 2.33
C TYR A 63 -0.26 0.39 3.62
N GLY A 64 -0.96 1.29 4.31
CA GLY A 64 -0.45 2.00 5.49
C GLY A 64 -1.20 1.74 6.80
N GLY A 65 -2.06 0.71 6.86
CA GLY A 65 -2.67 0.29 8.13
C GLY A 65 -1.66 -0.35 9.11
N SER A 66 -2.15 -1.00 10.17
CA SER A 66 -1.32 -1.64 11.21
C SER A 66 -0.54 -2.87 10.70
N VAL A 67 0.46 -2.64 9.84
CA VAL A 67 1.42 -3.62 9.34
C VAL A 67 2.41 -4.01 10.43
N ASN A 68 2.64 -5.31 10.57
CA ASN A 68 3.58 -5.91 11.53
C ASN A 68 4.17 -7.21 10.95
N SER A 69 5.08 -7.85 11.69
CA SER A 69 5.75 -9.08 11.24
C SER A 69 4.81 -10.28 11.05
N GLN A 70 3.62 -10.25 11.65
CA GLN A 70 2.65 -11.34 11.51
C GLN A 70 1.85 -11.24 10.20
N ASN A 71 1.56 -10.03 9.71
CA ASN A 71 0.69 -9.83 8.54
C ASN A 71 1.40 -9.31 7.28
N ALA A 72 2.63 -8.80 7.38
CA ALA A 72 3.31 -8.13 6.26
C ALA A 72 3.46 -9.03 5.02
N GLN A 73 3.75 -10.32 5.20
CA GLN A 73 3.90 -11.27 4.10
C GLN A 73 2.58 -11.53 3.36
N GLU A 74 1.46 -11.63 4.07
CA GLU A 74 0.14 -11.78 3.46
C GLU A 74 -0.23 -10.52 2.67
N LEU A 75 -0.07 -9.36 3.30
CA LEU A 75 -0.46 -8.07 2.72
C LEU A 75 0.32 -7.73 1.45
N ILE A 76 1.64 -7.95 1.42
CA ILE A 76 2.46 -7.63 0.23
C ILE A 76 2.11 -8.49 -0.99
N GLN A 77 1.57 -9.69 -0.77
CA GLN A 77 1.19 -10.61 -1.86
C GLN A 77 -0.17 -10.26 -2.48
N LEU A 78 -0.97 -9.41 -1.84
CA LEU A 78 -2.28 -9.04 -2.37
C LEU A 78 -2.17 -8.31 -3.71
N PRO A 79 -3.08 -8.57 -4.68
CA PRO A 79 -3.17 -7.77 -5.90
C PRO A 79 -3.29 -6.29 -5.58
N ASP A 80 -2.66 -5.43 -6.38
CA ASP A 80 -2.64 -3.97 -6.23
C ASP A 80 -2.04 -3.41 -4.92
N VAL A 81 -1.45 -4.24 -4.05
CA VAL A 81 -0.57 -3.78 -2.96
C VAL A 81 0.87 -3.70 -3.47
N ASP A 82 1.31 -2.51 -3.84
CA ASP A 82 2.64 -2.30 -4.44
C ASP A 82 3.74 -2.08 -3.39
N GLY A 83 3.37 -2.07 -2.11
CA GLY A 83 4.30 -1.94 -0.99
C GLY A 83 3.58 -1.72 0.34
N LEU A 84 4.38 -1.60 1.40
CA LEU A 84 3.89 -1.41 2.77
C LEU A 84 4.44 -0.08 3.30
N PHE A 85 3.54 0.78 3.79
CA PHE A 85 3.87 2.02 4.47
C PHE A 85 3.83 1.79 5.99
N ILE A 86 4.96 1.33 6.53
CA ILE A 86 5.03 0.80 7.91
C ILE A 86 5.29 1.94 8.91
N GLY A 87 4.34 2.15 9.82
CA GLY A 87 4.44 3.10 10.92
C GLY A 87 5.17 2.54 12.16
N ARG A 88 4.43 2.25 13.23
CA ARG A 88 4.98 1.89 14.55
C ARG A 88 5.94 0.70 14.54
N SER A 89 5.68 -0.33 13.74
CA SER A 89 6.59 -1.48 13.64
C SER A 89 7.94 -1.15 13.00
N ALA A 90 8.09 0.07 12.46
CA ALA A 90 9.37 0.60 11.98
C ALA A 90 10.15 1.38 13.05
N TRP A 91 9.57 1.67 14.23
CA TRP A 91 10.27 2.42 15.29
C TRP A 91 11.41 1.63 15.94
N ASP A 92 11.29 0.29 15.97
CA ASP A 92 12.39 -0.60 16.29
C ASP A 92 13.09 -1.02 14.99
N ALA A 93 14.35 -0.60 14.82
CA ALA A 93 15.11 -0.86 13.60
C ALA A 93 15.31 -2.36 13.32
N SER A 94 15.41 -3.19 14.37
CA SER A 94 15.59 -4.64 14.23
C SER A 94 14.29 -5.30 13.74
N GLN A 95 13.15 -4.89 14.28
CA GLN A 95 11.83 -5.29 13.84
C GLN A 95 11.57 -4.84 12.39
N PHE A 96 11.93 -3.59 12.06
CA PHE A 96 11.75 -3.08 10.70
C PHE A 96 12.57 -3.86 9.68
N ASN A 97 13.86 -4.07 9.95
CA ASN A 97 14.75 -4.88 9.10
C ASN A 97 14.25 -6.32 8.97
N ARG A 98 13.68 -6.90 10.04
CA ARG A 98 13.04 -8.23 9.97
C ARG A 98 11.87 -8.23 8.98
N ILE A 99 10.96 -7.26 9.07
CA ILE A 99 9.81 -7.16 8.15
C ILE A 99 10.31 -6.98 6.72
N ILE A 100 11.25 -6.07 6.47
CA ILE A 100 11.86 -5.86 5.14
C ILE A 100 12.39 -7.18 4.56
N ARG A 101 13.16 -7.95 5.34
CA ARG A 101 13.73 -9.22 4.89
C ARG A 101 12.68 -10.31 4.66
N GLN A 102 11.58 -10.30 5.40
CA GLN A 102 10.46 -11.22 5.21
C GLN A 102 9.71 -10.93 3.91
N VAL A 103 9.48 -9.65 3.58
CA VAL A 103 8.69 -9.28 2.41
C VAL A 103 9.49 -9.19 1.12
N MET A 104 10.80 -8.91 1.19
CA MET A 104 11.64 -8.68 0.02
C MET A 104 11.63 -9.84 -1.00
N PRO A 105 11.72 -11.13 -0.60
CA PRO A 105 11.62 -12.24 -1.56
C PRO A 105 10.24 -12.34 -2.21
N LEU A 106 9.16 -12.01 -1.49
CA LEU A 106 7.81 -12.04 -2.02
C LEU A 106 7.56 -10.91 -3.01
N TYR A 107 8.04 -9.71 -2.67
CA TYR A 107 7.96 -8.53 -3.53
C TYR A 107 8.75 -8.68 -4.83
N MET A 108 9.93 -9.31 -4.79
CA MET A 108 10.76 -9.53 -5.99
C MET A 108 10.20 -10.59 -6.96
N ASN A 109 9.28 -11.44 -6.49
CA ASN A 109 8.66 -12.50 -7.29
C ASN A 109 7.24 -12.13 -7.77
N LYS A 110 6.83 -10.88 -7.56
CA LYS A 110 5.54 -10.32 -7.95
C LYS A 110 5.64 -9.63 -9.29
#